data_AF-A0A2I1P7W2-F1
#
_entry.id   AF-A0A2I1P7W2-F1
#
_cell.length_a   1.000
_cell.length_b   1.000
_cell.length_c   1.000
_cell.angle_alpha   90.00
_cell.angle_beta   90.00
_cell.angle_gamma   90.00
#
_symmetry.space_group_name_H-M   'P 1'
#
loop_
_entity.id
_entity.type
_entity.pdbx_description
1 polymer ?
#
loop_
_entity_poly.entity_id
_entity_poly.type
_entity_poly.pdbx_seq_one_letter_code
_entity_poly.pdbx_strand_id
1 'polypeptide(L)'
;PGEYAPPRQVGDLAEVVGQPAARRAVEVAAAGGHNLMLTGPPGSGKSMLAERLPGILPPMTDTERVEAASVHSLAGVKGSLPEVLAGQRPFIAPHHNVTPAALIGGGRV
;
A
#
# COMPACT_ATOMS: atom_id res chain seq x y z
N PRO A 1 11.56 -9.37 22.95
CA PRO A 1 12.02 -8.95 21.61
C PRO A 1 11.61 -10.02 20.60
N GLY A 2 10.37 -9.92 20.10
CA GLY A 2 9.78 -10.95 19.24
C GLY A 2 10.36 -10.86 17.84
N GLU A 3 10.75 -12.01 17.29
CA GLU A 3 11.08 -12.15 15.88
C GLU A 3 9.90 -11.66 15.04
N TYR A 4 10.06 -10.50 14.39
CA TYR A 4 9.09 -10.02 13.42
C TYR A 4 9.22 -10.86 12.15
N ALA A 5 8.08 -11.27 11.59
CA ALA A 5 7.99 -12.07 10.37
C ALA A 5 8.85 -11.49 9.24
N PRO A 6 9.40 -12.32 8.34
CA PRO A 6 10.16 -11.82 7.21
C PRO A 6 9.31 -10.84 6.41
N PRO A 7 9.90 -9.74 5.92
CA PRO A 7 9.15 -8.71 5.21
C PRO A 7 8.43 -9.34 4.02
N ARG A 8 7.16 -9.01 3.84
CA ARG A 8 6.41 -9.31 2.62
C ARG A 8 7.24 -8.82 1.44
N GLN A 9 7.47 -9.69 0.46
CA GLN A 9 8.23 -9.34 -0.73
C GLN A 9 7.41 -8.35 -1.56
N VAL A 10 7.62 -7.06 -1.31
CA VAL A 10 7.08 -5.98 -2.13
C VAL A 10 7.92 -5.96 -3.42
N GLY A 11 7.26 -5.82 -4.57
CA GLY A 11 7.98 -5.69 -5.84
C GLY A 11 8.88 -4.44 -5.85
N ASP A 12 9.94 -4.46 -6.62
CA ASP A 12 10.83 -3.31 -6.77
C ASP A 12 10.34 -2.38 -7.90
N LEU A 13 10.27 -1.07 -7.63
CA LEU A 13 9.93 -0.05 -8.63
C LEU A 13 10.89 -0.05 -9.82
N ALA A 14 12.15 -0.43 -9.61
CA ALA A 14 13.15 -0.55 -10.65
C ALA A 14 12.78 -1.58 -11.74
N GLU A 15 11.97 -2.59 -11.41
CA GLU A 15 11.48 -3.60 -12.36
C GLU A 15 10.46 -3.05 -13.37
N VAL A 16 9.90 -1.86 -13.13
CA VAL A 16 8.94 -1.25 -14.06
C VAL A 16 9.69 -0.67 -15.26
N VAL A 17 9.55 -1.33 -16.41
CA VAL A 17 10.21 -0.95 -17.67
C VAL A 17 9.31 -0.03 -18.50
N GLY A 18 9.92 0.96 -19.16
CA GLY A 18 9.25 1.79 -20.18
C GLY A 18 8.28 2.86 -19.66
N GLN A 19 8.23 3.11 -18.36
CA GLN A 19 7.29 4.09 -17.77
C GLN A 19 7.97 5.14 -16.85
N PRO A 20 8.93 5.94 -17.36
CA PRO A 20 9.71 6.86 -16.52
C PRO A 20 8.86 7.93 -15.82
N ALA A 21 7.87 8.51 -16.51
CA ALA A 21 6.99 9.51 -15.94
C ALA A 21 6.11 8.93 -14.81
N ALA A 22 5.59 7.71 -14.99
CA ALA A 22 4.78 7.05 -13.98
C ALA A 22 5.61 6.67 -12.75
N ARG A 23 6.82 6.10 -12.94
CA ARG A 23 7.74 5.82 -11.81
C ARG A 23 8.05 7.08 -11.02
N ARG A 24 8.37 8.18 -11.71
CA ARG A 24 8.61 9.47 -11.05
C ARG A 24 7.39 9.96 -10.27
N ALA A 25 6.18 9.78 -10.80
CA ALA A 25 4.97 10.14 -10.07
C ALA A 25 4.79 9.32 -8.78
N VAL A 26 5.10 8.02 -8.82
CA VAL A 26 5.09 7.14 -7.63
C VAL A 26 6.15 7.61 -6.63
N GLU A 27 7.37 7.90 -7.06
CA GLU A 27 8.46 8.40 -6.20
C GLU A 27 8.10 9.72 -5.52
N VAL A 28 7.58 10.69 -6.29
CA VAL A 28 7.16 12.00 -5.75
C VAL A 28 6.02 11.82 -4.76
N ALA A 29 5.03 10.98 -5.07
CA ALA A 29 3.92 10.71 -4.16
C ALA A 29 4.40 10.03 -2.87
N ALA A 30 5.33 9.08 -2.96
CA ALA A 30 5.90 8.40 -1.80
C ALA A 30 6.69 9.35 -0.90
N ALA A 31 7.59 10.15 -1.49
CA ALA A 31 8.42 11.10 -0.76
C ALA A 31 7.61 12.23 -0.10
N GLY A 32 6.54 12.69 -0.78
CA GLY A 32 5.69 13.77 -0.31
C GLY A 32 4.49 13.34 0.54
N GLY A 33 4.22 12.04 0.69
CA GLY A 33 3.02 11.55 1.34
C GLY A 33 1.73 11.95 0.60
N HIS A 34 1.75 11.97 -0.73
CA HIS A 34 0.62 12.39 -1.56
C HIS A 34 -0.29 11.22 -1.97
N ASN A 35 -1.57 11.51 -2.15
CA ASN A 35 -2.49 10.60 -2.82
C ASN A 35 -2.12 10.48 -4.30
N LEU A 36 -2.25 9.28 -4.85
CA LEU A 36 -1.90 8.97 -6.23
C LEU A 36 -3.08 8.29 -6.94
N MET A 37 -3.45 8.81 -8.12
CA MET A 37 -4.43 8.20 -9.01
C MET A 37 -3.76 7.79 -10.32
N LEU A 38 -3.84 6.50 -10.65
CA LEU A 38 -3.24 5.94 -11.87
C LEU A 38 -4.33 5.71 -12.93
N THR A 39 -4.23 6.41 -14.06
CA THR A 39 -5.17 6.31 -15.19
C THR A 39 -4.49 5.77 -16.43
N GLY A 40 -5.18 4.94 -17.21
CA GLY A 40 -4.67 4.41 -18.48
C GLY A 40 -5.36 3.13 -18.92
N PRO A 41 -5.14 2.68 -20.17
CA PRO A 41 -5.79 1.51 -20.74
C PRO A 41 -5.50 0.22 -19.94
N PRO A 42 -6.35 -0.82 -19.99
CA PRO A 42 -6.08 -2.12 -19.39
C PRO A 42 -4.71 -2.66 -19.81
N GLY A 43 -4.00 -3.34 -18.90
CA GLY A 43 -2.66 -3.89 -19.18
C GLY A 43 -1.50 -2.89 -19.14
N SER A 44 -1.74 -1.60 -18.90
CA SER A 44 -0.68 -0.57 -18.86
C SER A 44 0.23 -0.60 -17.62
N GLY A 45 0.15 -1.62 -16.76
CA GLY A 45 0.99 -1.72 -15.55
C GLY A 45 0.56 -0.85 -14.35
N LYS A 46 -0.70 -0.38 -14.29
CA LYS A 46 -1.20 0.40 -13.14
C LYS A 46 -1.09 -0.36 -11.81
N SER A 47 -1.58 -1.60 -11.77
CA SER A 47 -1.48 -2.45 -10.57
C SER A 47 -0.02 -2.74 -10.23
N MET A 48 0.81 -2.98 -11.26
CA MET A 48 2.25 -3.20 -11.08
C MET A 48 2.94 -2.02 -10.38
N LEU A 49 2.59 -0.78 -10.73
CA LEU A 49 3.07 0.43 -10.06
C LEU A 49 2.51 0.56 -8.63
N ALA A 50 1.20 0.34 -8.44
CA ALA A 50 0.53 0.48 -7.14
C ALA A 50 1.07 -0.52 -6.10
N GLU A 51 1.33 -1.77 -6.51
CA GLU A 51 1.88 -2.82 -5.65
C GLU A 51 3.31 -2.54 -5.17
N ARG A 52 4.04 -1.65 -5.85
CA ARG A 52 5.45 -1.30 -5.55
C ARG A 52 5.57 -0.04 -4.69
N LEU A 53 4.52 0.79 -4.65
CA LEU A 53 4.48 1.99 -3.82
C LEU A 53 4.85 1.73 -2.34
N PRO A 54 4.31 0.70 -1.66
CA PRO A 54 4.65 0.43 -0.26
C PRO A 54 6.14 0.21 0.00
N GLY A 55 6.87 -0.30 -1.01
CA GLY A 55 8.28 -0.63 -0.91
C GLY A 55 9.21 0.59 -0.96
N ILE A 56 8.71 1.73 -1.43
CA ILE A 56 9.46 2.99 -1.53
C ILE A 56 8.93 4.09 -0.61
N LEU A 57 7.88 3.80 0.16
CA LEU A 57 7.36 4.74 1.15
C LEU A 57 8.40 4.95 2.26
N PRO A 58 8.49 6.17 2.84
CA PRO A 58 9.33 6.41 4.01
C PRO A 58 9.00 5.43 5.16
N PRO A 59 9.97 5.09 6.01
CA PRO A 59 9.71 4.30 7.22
C PRO A 59 8.58 4.90 8.04
N MET A 60 7.78 4.04 8.69
CA MET A 60 6.73 4.54 9.58
C MET A 60 7.32 5.15 10.85
N THR A 61 6.70 6.22 11.31
CA THR A 61 6.80 6.68 12.69
C THR A 61 6.07 5.72 13.64
N ASP A 62 6.39 5.79 14.93
CA ASP A 62 5.71 4.99 15.95
C ASP A 62 4.20 5.25 15.99
N THR A 63 3.80 6.50 15.81
CA THR A 63 2.40 6.91 15.72
C THR A 63 1.69 6.24 14.53
N GLU A 64 2.27 6.34 13.33
CA GLU A 64 1.71 5.69 12.13
C GLU A 64 1.60 4.17 12.29
N ARG A 65 2.57 3.52 12.96
CA ARG A 65 2.52 2.07 13.22
C ARG A 65 1.32 1.70 14.08
N VAL A 66 1.08 2.43 15.18
CA VAL A 66 -0.04 2.18 16.08
C VAL A 66 -1.36 2.41 15.36
N GLU A 67 -1.49 3.52 14.64
CA GLU A 67 -2.70 3.84 13.86
C GLU A 67 -3.00 2.78 12.80
N ALA A 68 -2.00 2.39 12.02
CA ALA A 68 -2.14 1.35 11.01
C ALA A 68 -2.52 0.01 11.63
N ALA A 69 -1.92 -0.36 12.77
CA ALA A 69 -2.24 -1.58 13.51
C ALA A 69 -3.68 -1.57 14.03
N SER A 70 -4.18 -0.44 14.54
CA SER A 70 -5.56 -0.29 14.97
C SER A 70 -6.54 -0.50 13.82
N VAL A 71 -6.29 0.10 12.65
CA VAL A 71 -7.12 -0.09 11.45
C VAL A 71 -7.13 -1.56 11.02
N HIS A 72 -5.98 -2.23 10.98
CA HIS A 72 -5.89 -3.64 10.58
C HIS A 72 -6.58 -4.58 11.58
N SER A 73 -6.47 -4.28 12.87
CA SER A 73 -7.13 -5.02 13.94
C SER A 73 -8.66 -4.95 13.79
N LEU A 74 -9.21 -3.75 13.55
CA LEU A 74 -10.64 -3.54 13.35
C LEU A 74 -11.14 -4.15 12.03
N ALA A 75 -10.37 -4.04 10.96
CA ALA A 75 -10.73 -4.58 9.65
C ALA A 75 -10.68 -6.12 9.61
N GLY A 76 -10.13 -6.79 10.63
CA GLY A 76 -10.06 -8.24 10.70
C GLY A 76 -9.16 -8.87 9.64
N VAL A 77 -8.18 -8.12 9.10
CA VAL A 77 -7.27 -8.59 8.06
C VAL A 77 -6.27 -9.58 8.67
N LYS A 78 -6.59 -10.87 8.60
CA LYS A 78 -5.78 -11.95 9.16
C LYS A 78 -4.36 -11.95 8.59
N GLY A 79 -3.36 -12.14 9.45
CA GLY A 79 -1.97 -12.35 9.09
C GLY A 79 -1.11 -11.09 8.90
N SER A 80 -1.71 -9.90 8.76
CA SER A 80 -0.98 -8.66 8.47
C SER A 80 -0.54 -7.85 9.70
N LEU A 81 -1.19 -8.06 10.86
CA LEU A 81 -0.94 -7.24 12.05
C LEU A 81 0.52 -7.31 12.56
N PRO A 82 1.19 -8.48 12.62
CA PRO A 82 2.61 -8.53 12.99
C PRO A 82 3.52 -7.77 12.02
N GLU A 83 3.23 -7.80 10.72
CA GLU A 83 4.00 -7.09 9.68
C GLU A 83 3.88 -5.57 9.85
N VAL A 84 2.65 -5.08 10.09
CA VAL A 84 2.39 -3.66 10.34
C VAL A 84 3.09 -3.19 11.62
N LEU A 85 3.06 -3.99 12.69
CA LEU A 85 3.79 -3.71 13.93
C LEU A 85 5.32 -3.73 13.74
N ALA A 86 5.82 -4.52 12.78
CA ALA A 86 7.22 -4.51 12.35
C ALA A 86 7.60 -3.25 11.57
N GLY A 87 6.63 -2.39 11.22
CA GLY A 87 6.83 -1.17 10.44
C GLY A 87 6.65 -1.36 8.93
N GLN A 88 6.14 -2.51 8.46
CA GLN A 88 5.85 -2.69 7.05
C GLN A 88 4.63 -1.86 6.62
N ARG A 89 4.78 -1.10 5.54
CA ARG A 89 3.71 -0.32 4.92
C ARG A 89 2.63 -1.26 4.37
N PRO A 90 1.38 -1.19 4.86
CA PRO A 90 0.33 -2.10 4.44
C PRO A 90 -0.09 -1.82 3.00
N PHE A 91 -0.53 -2.87 2.32
CA PHE A 91 -1.08 -2.80 0.98
C PHE A 91 -2.32 -3.68 0.87
N ILE A 92 -3.37 -3.15 0.25
CA ILE A 92 -4.60 -3.86 -0.03
C ILE A 92 -4.83 -3.82 -1.53
N ALA A 93 -4.97 -5.01 -2.14
CA ALA A 93 -5.47 -5.18 -3.50
C ALA A 93 -6.93 -5.66 -3.40
N PRO A 94 -7.92 -4.76 -3.53
CA PRO A 94 -9.32 -5.15 -3.42
C PRO A 94 -9.69 -6.15 -4.50
N HIS A 95 -10.56 -7.11 -4.16
CA HIS A 95 -11.10 -8.02 -5.16
C HIS A 95 -11.93 -7.23 -6.18
N HIS A 96 -11.91 -7.63 -7.45
CA HIS A 96 -12.61 -6.92 -8.54
C HIS A 96 -14.14 -6.83 -8.39
N ASN A 97 -14.72 -7.54 -7.41
CA ASN A 97 -16.14 -7.50 -7.06
C ASN A 97 -16.43 -6.63 -5.83
N VAL A 98 -15.44 -5.89 -5.32
CA VAL A 98 -15.62 -5.00 -4.16
C VAL A 98 -16.60 -3.87 -4.52
N THR A 99 -17.51 -3.55 -3.60
CA THR A 99 -18.45 -2.45 -3.81
C THR A 99 -17.78 -1.10 -3.58
N PRO A 100 -18.29 0.01 -4.15
CA PRO A 100 -17.79 1.34 -3.85
C PRO A 100 -17.79 1.64 -2.34
N ALA A 101 -18.86 1.25 -1.64
CA ALA A 101 -18.95 1.41 -0.18
C ALA A 101 -17.88 0.62 0.59
N ALA A 102 -17.47 -0.56 0.10
CA ALA A 102 -16.38 -1.32 0.70
C ALA A 102 -14.99 -0.73 0.36
N LEU A 103 -14.86 0.05 -0.72
CA LEU A 103 -13.62 0.77 -1.07
C LEU A 103 -13.43 2.07 -0.29
N ILE A 104 -14.49 2.88 -0.17
CA ILE A 104 -14.42 4.24 0.38
C ILE A 104 -14.92 4.34 1.84
N GLY A 105 -15.48 3.25 2.38
CA GLY A 105 -16.15 3.21 3.68
C GLY A 105 -17.65 3.47 3.56
N GLY A 106 -18.47 2.56 4.09
CA GLY A 106 -19.93 2.60 4.03
C GLY A 106 -20.59 3.30 5.23
N GLY A 107 -19.92 4.29 5.83
CA GLY A 107 -20.47 5.04 6.93
C GLY A 107 -21.76 5.74 6.50
N ARG A 108 -22.90 5.33 7.07
CA ARG A 108 -24.11 6.16 7.04
C ARG A 108 -23.80 7.42 7.83
N VAL A 109 -23.71 8.56 7.16
CA VAL A 109 -23.96 9.87 7.78
C VAL A 109 -25.40 9.95 8.24
#